data_AF-A0A6L2PQ13-F1
#
_entry.id   AF-A0A6L2PQ13-F1
#
_cell.length_a   1.000
_cell.length_b   1.000
_cell.length_c   1.000
_cell.angle_alpha   90.00
_cell.angle_beta   90.00
_cell.angle_gamma   90.00
#
_symmetry.space_group_name_H-M   'P 1'
#
loop_
_entity.id
_entity.type
_entity.pdbx_description
1 polymer ?
#
loop_
_entity_poly.entity_id
_entity_poly.type
_entity_poly.pdbx_seq_one_letter_code
_entity_poly.pdbx_strand_id
1 'polypeptide(L)'
;MDGKHIVMQASAHSGSYYYNYKGTFSIVLLAILDAKYKFMYADVDCNGRVSDGGVFKTCSLYEALETGTTKLPPAIPLPGRTQQVPYFFVADDAFAMRHYTMKPYPFKDQPASN
;
A
#
# COMPACT_ATOMS: atom_id res chain seq x y z
N MET A 1 0.24 -4.31 1.14
CA MET A 1 -0.36 -3.00 0.90
C MET A 1 -0.35 -2.78 -0.58
N ASP A 2 -1.50 -2.47 -1.15
CA ASP A 2 -1.63 -2.27 -2.59
C ASP A 2 -2.81 -1.33 -2.88
N GLY A 3 -2.78 -0.70 -4.05
CA GLY A 3 -3.86 0.12 -4.56
C GLY A 3 -4.70 -0.62 -5.59
N LYS A 4 -6.00 -0.37 -5.59
CA LYS A 4 -6.94 -0.91 -6.57
C LYS A 4 -7.81 0.18 -7.14
N HIS A 5 -7.75 0.36 -8.46
CA HIS A 5 -8.72 1.19 -9.17
C HIS A 5 -10.10 0.52 -9.14
N ILE A 6 -11.08 1.22 -8.57
CA ILE A 6 -12.49 0.88 -8.65
C ILE A 6 -13.08 1.71 -9.80
N VAL A 7 -13.40 1.03 -10.89
CA VAL A 7 -14.01 1.66 -12.06
C VAL A 7 -15.41 2.15 -11.70
N MET A 8 -15.73 3.37 -12.12
CA MET A 8 -17.03 3.98 -11.89
C MET A 8 -17.47 4.82 -13.08
N GLN A 9 -18.76 5.16 -13.10
CA GLN A 9 -19.25 6.22 -13.97
C GLN A 9 -19.00 7.56 -13.29
N ALA A 10 -18.23 8.45 -13.94
CA ALA A 10 -17.96 9.76 -13.40
C ALA A 10 -19.20 10.66 -13.43
N SER A 11 -19.29 11.58 -12.47
CA SER A 11 -20.36 12.58 -12.42
C SER A 11 -20.31 13.53 -13.61
N ALA A 12 -21.45 14.13 -13.94
CA ALA A 12 -21.50 15.18 -14.96
C ALA A 12 -20.51 16.30 -14.62
N HIS A 13 -19.83 16.82 -15.65
CA HIS A 13 -18.86 17.91 -15.53
C HIS A 13 -17.58 17.59 -14.72
N SER A 14 -17.29 16.32 -14.42
CA SER A 14 -16.02 15.94 -13.76
C SER A 14 -14.77 16.15 -14.63
N GLY A 15 -14.94 16.41 -15.93
CA GLY A 15 -13.85 16.42 -16.90
C GLY A 15 -13.03 15.13 -16.82
N SER A 16 -11.71 15.26 -16.80
CA SER A 16 -10.79 14.13 -16.65
C SER A 16 -10.39 13.86 -15.20
N TYR A 17 -11.05 14.44 -14.18
CA TYR A 17 -10.61 14.35 -12.78
C TYR A 17 -10.45 12.90 -12.29
N TYR A 18 -11.39 12.01 -12.64
CA TYR A 18 -11.35 10.58 -12.30
C TYR A 18 -10.72 9.70 -13.38
N TYR A 19 -10.31 10.27 -14.52
CA TYR A 19 -9.86 9.51 -15.68
C TYR A 19 -8.42 9.02 -15.48
N ASN A 20 -8.25 7.70 -15.34
CA ASN A 20 -6.96 7.08 -15.06
C ASN A 20 -6.17 6.77 -16.34
N TYR A 21 -4.92 6.34 -16.16
CA TYR A 21 -4.02 5.97 -17.25
C TYR A 21 -4.46 4.71 -18.03
N LYS A 22 -5.39 3.92 -17.50
CA LYS A 22 -6.00 2.75 -18.16
C LYS A 22 -7.19 3.11 -19.05
N GLY A 23 -7.47 4.40 -19.24
CA GLY A 23 -8.54 4.88 -20.11
C GLY A 23 -9.94 4.73 -19.52
N THR A 24 -10.06 4.62 -18.19
CA THR A 24 -11.34 4.48 -17.49
C THR A 24 -11.46 5.53 -16.40
N PHE A 25 -12.69 5.84 -15.98
CA PHE A 25 -12.92 6.64 -14.78
C PHE A 25 -12.88 5.74 -13.54
N SER A 26 -12.15 6.15 -12.50
CA SER A 26 -12.02 5.36 -11.27
C SER A 26 -11.73 6.23 -10.06
N ILE A 27 -11.97 5.65 -8.89
CA ILE A 27 -11.34 6.02 -7.62
C ILE A 27 -10.35 4.93 -7.22
N VAL A 28 -9.44 5.23 -6.31
CA VAL A 28 -8.47 4.29 -5.76
C VAL A 28 -8.95 3.82 -4.39
N LEU A 29 -8.96 2.51 -4.19
CA LEU A 29 -8.98 1.85 -2.89
C LEU A 29 -7.54 1.51 -2.52
N LEU A 30 -7.02 2.10 -1.45
CA LEU A 30 -5.78 1.67 -0.83
C LEU A 30 -6.13 0.68 0.29
N ALA A 31 -5.53 -0.52 0.27
CA ALA A 31 -5.83 -1.54 1.26
C ALA A 31 -4.58 -2.18 1.87
N ILE A 32 -4.67 -2.51 3.16
CA ILE A 32 -3.72 -3.36 3.86
C ILE A 32 -4.44 -4.57 4.41
N LEU A 33 -3.92 -5.74 4.07
CA LEU A 33 -4.42 -7.02 4.53
C LEU A 33 -3.35 -7.72 5.38
N ASP A 34 -3.81 -8.52 6.34
CA ASP A 34 -2.94 -9.44 7.08
C ASP A 34 -2.60 -10.69 6.25
N ALA A 35 -1.77 -11.58 6.80
CA ALA A 35 -1.40 -12.84 6.16
C ALA A 35 -2.57 -13.83 5.97
N LYS A 36 -3.74 -13.56 6.56
CA LYS A 36 -4.98 -14.34 6.40
C LYS A 36 -5.96 -13.64 5.46
N TYR A 37 -5.50 -12.68 4.67
CA TYR A 37 -6.29 -11.89 3.73
C TYR A 37 -7.43 -11.09 4.39
N LYS A 38 -7.29 -10.74 5.66
CA LYS A 38 -8.26 -9.87 6.36
C LYS A 38 -7.84 -8.42 6.22
N PHE A 39 -8.79 -7.55 5.87
CA PHE A 39 -8.57 -6.11 5.85
C PHE A 39 -8.22 -5.61 7.25
N MET A 40 -7.05 -5.00 7.37
CA MET A 40 -6.60 -4.26 8.56
C MET A 40 -6.87 -2.77 8.42
N TYR A 41 -6.81 -2.27 7.18
CA TYR A 41 -7.03 -0.88 6.83
C TYR A 41 -7.52 -0.77 5.39
N ALA A 42 -8.42 0.17 5.16
CA ALA A 42 -8.87 0.57 3.83
C ALA A 42 -9.08 2.08 3.82
N ASP A 43 -8.60 2.73 2.76
CA ASP A 43 -8.88 4.12 2.43
C ASP A 43 -9.46 4.18 1.01
N VAL A 44 -10.55 4.92 0.85
CA VAL A 44 -11.35 5.02 -0.38
C VAL A 44 -11.64 6.49 -0.61
N ASP A 45 -11.77 6.89 -1.88
CA ASP A 45 -12.16 8.22 -2.38
C ASP A 45 -11.03 9.04 -3.04
N CYS A 46 -9.80 8.51 -3.12
CA CYS A 46 -8.77 9.17 -3.92
C CYS A 46 -9.10 9.03 -5.41
N ASN A 47 -8.98 10.12 -6.20
CA ASN A 47 -9.27 10.03 -7.63
C ASN A 47 -8.27 9.10 -8.35
N GLY A 48 -8.74 8.42 -9.40
CA GLY A 48 -7.99 7.41 -10.12
C GLY A 48 -6.75 7.87 -10.88
N ARG A 49 -6.38 9.15 -10.85
CA ARG A 49 -5.14 9.65 -11.49
C ARG A 49 -3.94 9.56 -10.58
N VAL A 50 -4.18 9.50 -9.28
CA VAL A 50 -3.13 9.49 -8.27
C VAL A 50 -2.49 8.10 -8.23
N SER A 51 -1.17 8.04 -8.17
CA SER A 51 -0.45 6.78 -8.00
C SER A 51 -0.64 6.21 -6.59
N ASP A 52 -0.48 4.90 -6.41
CA ASP A 52 -0.70 4.25 -5.11
C ASP A 52 0.19 4.83 -4.00
N GLY A 53 1.46 5.15 -4.33
CA GLY A 53 2.35 5.86 -3.42
C GLY A 53 1.92 7.30 -3.09
N GLY A 54 1.22 7.97 -4.01
CA GLY A 54 0.58 9.26 -3.77
C GLY A 54 -0.62 9.14 -2.83
N VAL A 55 -1.50 8.16 -3.07
CA VAL A 55 -2.65 7.86 -2.21
C VAL A 55 -2.19 7.53 -0.79
N PHE A 56 -1.15 6.70 -0.65
CA PHE A 56 -0.60 6.36 0.65
C PHE A 56 -0.10 7.59 1.42
N LYS A 57 0.63 8.51 0.78
CA LYS A 57 1.15 9.71 1.48
C LYS A 57 0.07 10.64 2.01
N THR A 58 -1.16 10.54 1.51
CA THR A 58 -2.29 11.37 1.93
C THR A 58 -3.27 10.66 2.87
N CYS A 59 -3.11 9.35 3.08
CA CYS A 59 -4.01 8.56 3.92
C CYS A 59 -3.73 8.75 5.42
N SER A 60 -4.76 8.53 6.24
CA SER A 60 -4.66 8.64 7.70
C SER A 60 -3.66 7.66 8.31
N LEU A 61 -3.45 6.51 7.68
CA LEU A 61 -2.45 5.54 8.13
C LEU A 61 -1.03 6.09 8.00
N TYR A 62 -0.71 6.80 6.93
CA TYR A 62 0.62 7.38 6.74
C TYR A 62 0.91 8.43 7.81
N GLU A 63 -0.03 9.33 8.08
CA GLU A 63 0.10 10.29 9.17
C GLU A 63 0.31 9.59 10.52
N ALA A 64 -0.46 8.53 10.79
CA ALA A 64 -0.35 7.80 12.03
C ALA A 64 0.99 7.04 12.19
N LEU A 65 1.57 6.57 11.07
CA LEU A 65 2.89 5.93 11.03
C LEU A 65 4.01 6.95 11.23
N GLU A 66 3.95 8.10 10.57
CA GLU A 66 4.99 9.14 10.69
C GLU A 66 4.96 9.82 12.08
N THR A 67 3.78 9.95 12.70
CA THR A 67 3.63 10.50 14.06
C THR A 67 3.82 9.46 15.17
N GLY A 68 3.95 8.17 14.83
CA GLY A 68 4.09 7.09 15.80
C GLY A 68 2.83 6.82 16.64
N THR A 69 1.66 7.28 16.18
CA THR A 69 0.37 7.05 16.86
C THR A 69 -0.23 5.69 16.53
N THR A 70 0.21 5.03 15.44
CA THR A 70 -0.09 3.62 15.18
C THR A 70 0.63 2.69 16.14
N LYS A 71 -0.10 1.77 16.77
CA LYS A 71 0.47 0.69 17.59
C LYS A 71 0.94 -0.48 16.71
N LEU A 72 2.08 -0.34 16.05
CA LEU A 72 2.72 -1.48 15.39
C LEU A 72 3.19 -2.50 16.45
N PRO A 73 3.13 -3.81 16.17
CA PRO A 73 3.67 -4.81 17.08
C PRO A 73 5.18 -4.57 17.29
N PRO A 74 5.69 -4.84 18.49
CA PRO A 74 7.13 -4.76 18.74
C PRO A 74 7.88 -5.77 17.87
N ALA A 75 9.14 -5.49 17.60
CA ALA A 75 10.02 -6.43 16.92
C ALA A 75 10.11 -7.74 17.72
N ILE A 76 10.06 -8.88 17.01
CA ILE A 76 10.26 -10.21 17.59
C ILE A 76 11.27 -11.00 16.76
N PRO A 77 11.96 -12.00 17.35
CA PRO A 77 12.84 -12.86 16.57
C PRO A 77 12.06 -13.79 15.64
N LEU A 78 12.64 -14.07 14.47
CA LEU A 78 12.12 -15.11 13.58
C LEU A 78 12.32 -16.51 14.19
N PRO A 79 11.51 -17.53 13.79
CA PRO A 79 11.68 -18.89 14.26
C PRO A 79 13.13 -19.39 14.13
N GLY A 80 13.71 -19.87 15.23
CA GLY A 80 15.09 -20.36 15.28
C GLY A 80 16.18 -19.28 15.26
N ARG A 81 15.83 -17.99 15.42
CA ARG A 81 16.78 -16.87 15.49
C ARG A 81 16.64 -16.08 16.78
N THR A 82 17.69 -15.36 17.14
CA THR A 82 17.74 -14.46 18.32
C THR A 82 17.62 -12.99 17.94
N GLN A 83 17.98 -12.64 16.71
CA GLN A 83 17.93 -11.27 16.21
C GLN A 83 16.49 -10.79 16.09
N GLN A 84 16.20 -9.63 16.70
CA GLN A 84 14.91 -8.96 16.61
C GLN A 84 14.66 -8.46 15.18
N VAL A 85 13.46 -8.72 14.65
CA VAL A 85 13.02 -8.26 13.33
C VAL A 85 11.74 -7.45 13.49
N PRO A 86 11.68 -6.20 12.97
CA PRO A 86 10.46 -5.40 13.01
C PRO A 86 9.36 -6.00 12.13
N TYR A 87 8.13 -5.58 12.38
CA TYR A 87 7.04 -5.81 11.43
C TYR A 87 7.07 -4.73 10.34
N PHE A 88 6.77 -5.14 9.10
CA PHE A 88 6.71 -4.25 7.95
C PHE A 88 5.45 -4.54 7.13
N PHE A 89 4.93 -3.52 6.47
CA PHE A 89 4.01 -3.68 5.37
C PHE A 89 4.79 -4.05 4.11
N VAL A 90 4.45 -5.18 3.49
CA VAL A 90 4.97 -5.52 2.16
C VAL A 90 4.17 -4.73 1.13
N ALA A 91 4.86 -4.03 0.24
CA ALA A 91 4.26 -3.19 -0.79
C ALA A 91 5.06 -3.29 -2.10
N ASP A 92 4.43 -2.98 -3.23
CA ASP A 92 5.09 -3.01 -4.52
C ASP A 92 6.01 -1.79 -4.74
N ASP A 93 6.52 -1.63 -5.96
CA ASP A 93 7.47 -0.58 -6.27
C ASP A 93 6.90 0.84 -6.25
N ALA A 94 5.57 0.99 -6.30
CA ALA A 94 4.91 2.29 -6.26
C ALA A 94 5.02 2.97 -4.89
N PHE A 95 5.32 2.21 -3.83
CA PHE A 95 5.47 2.72 -2.47
C PHE A 95 6.95 2.96 -2.12
N ALA A 96 7.25 3.98 -1.33
CA ALA A 96 8.62 4.26 -0.89
C ALA A 96 9.07 3.28 0.22
N MET A 97 10.34 2.86 0.20
CA MET A 97 10.94 2.12 1.31
C MET A 97 10.96 2.97 2.58
N ARG A 98 10.57 2.38 3.71
CA ARG A 98 10.48 3.03 5.03
C ARG A 98 10.86 2.01 6.11
N HIS A 99 11.07 2.47 7.35
CA HIS A 99 11.28 1.57 8.49
C HIS A 99 10.05 0.68 8.81
N TYR A 100 8.88 0.98 8.24
CA TYR A 100 7.65 0.18 8.32
C TYR A 100 7.17 -0.35 6.95
N THR A 101 7.85 -0.08 5.84
CA THR A 101 7.46 -0.54 4.49
C THR A 101 8.62 -1.21 3.78
N MET A 102 8.41 -2.44 3.31
CA MET A 102 9.41 -3.25 2.64
C MET A 102 8.92 -3.68 1.25
N LYS A 103 9.84 -3.68 0.29
CA LYS A 103 9.59 -4.15 -1.08
C LYS A 103 10.06 -5.60 -1.26
N PRO A 104 9.36 -6.40 -2.08
CA PRO A 104 9.87 -7.69 -2.54
C PRO A 104 11.27 -7.55 -3.14
N TYR A 105 12.11 -8.56 -2.94
CA TYR A 105 13.41 -8.61 -3.57
C TYR A 105 13.24 -8.69 -5.10
N PRO A 106 13.95 -7.85 -5.91
CA PRO A 106 13.74 -7.80 -7.35
C PRO A 106 13.90 -9.18 -8.00
N PHE A 107 12.95 -9.54 -8.87
CA PHE A 107 12.92 -10.87 -9.49
C PHE A 107 14.18 -11.19 -10.30
N LYS A 108 14.80 -10.18 -10.92
CA LYS A 108 16.05 -10.30 -11.68
C LYS A 108 17.24 -10.79 -10.85
N ASP A 109 17.17 -10.58 -9.53
CA ASP A 109 18.25 -10.90 -8.59
C ASP A 109 17.91 -12.17 -7.78
N GLN A 110 16.71 -12.74 -7.95
CA GLN A 110 16.33 -13.97 -7.25
C GLN A 110 17.08 -15.17 -7.86
N PRO A 111 17.72 -16.04 -7.04
CA PRO A 111 18.21 -17.32 -7.53
C PRO A 111 17.04 -18.10 -8.13
N ALA A 112 17.29 -18.83 -9.23
CA ALA A 112 16.26 -19.65 -9.89
C ALA A 112 15.50 -20.50 -8.86
N SER A 113 14.19 -20.64 -9.07
CA SER A 113 13.32 -21.42 -8.19
C SER A 113 13.91 -22.81 -7.91
N ASN A 114 14.02 -23.17 -6.62
CA ASN A 114 14.29 -24.55 -6.19
C ASN A 114 13.21 -25.50 -6.70
#